data_AF-A0A7K0WQL2-F1
#
_entry.id   AF-A0A7K0WQL2-F1
#
_cell.length_a   1.000
_cell.length_b   1.000
_cell.length_c   1.000
_cell.angle_alpha   90.00
_cell.angle_beta   90.00
_cell.angle_gamma   90.00
#
_symmetry.space_group_name_H-M   'P 1'
#
loop_
_entity.id
_entity.type
_entity.pdbx_description
1 polymer ?
#
loop_
_entity_poly.entity_id
_entity_poly.type
_entity_poly.pdbx_seq_one_letter_code
_entity_poly.pdbx_strand_id
1 'polypeptide(L)'
;MLSLIDRIEATAERDYGLMTFVSGDDHQTIRWSQLHTEALAVAAALQARGVQPGDHVAVLGPTTRQLITTIQAIWLTGAALVTMPLPMRMGALEQFVAQTRVRIRRSDTKILVIDSDLAAFIERVEGDPPFVTLDELFADQSGAAASYTRPKSNADSLAVLQFTSGSTSEPKGVMLSHEAICNNLDGAWKAAAITQDEVIVSWLPLYHDMGLVGLLTIPMTIGCTLVQGAPQDFLARPLRWLQWISQYGGTGTAGPNFSYSLAARAMRRTEEELDLSNMRVWLNGAEPVDPETFRSFFAAGERFGLSPKGAFPAFG
;
A
#
# COMPACT_ATOMS: atom_id res chain seq x y z
N MET A 1 -12.29 -14.39 -10.21
CA MET A 1 -11.21 -13.97 -11.13
C MET A 1 -9.90 -14.10 -10.40
N LEU A 2 -8.89 -14.79 -10.96
CA LEU A 2 -7.59 -15.04 -10.30
C LEU A 2 -6.47 -14.14 -10.85
N SER A 3 -6.84 -13.02 -11.47
CA SER A 3 -5.91 -11.97 -11.91
C SER A 3 -6.24 -10.66 -11.21
N LEU A 4 -5.21 -9.95 -10.74
CA LEU A 4 -5.38 -8.60 -10.21
C LEU A 4 -5.87 -7.64 -11.29
N ILE A 5 -5.38 -7.77 -12.52
CA ILE A 5 -5.76 -6.94 -13.67
C ILE A 5 -7.27 -7.02 -13.87
N ASP A 6 -7.82 -8.24 -14.00
CA ASP A 6 -9.25 -8.44 -14.23
C ASP A 6 -10.10 -7.86 -13.08
N ARG A 7 -9.64 -8.00 -11.82
CA ARG A 7 -10.36 -7.46 -10.66
C ARG A 7 -10.31 -5.93 -10.60
N ILE A 8 -9.16 -5.33 -10.90
CA ILE A 8 -8.96 -3.88 -10.95
C ILE A 8 -9.85 -3.26 -12.03
N GLU A 9 -9.83 -3.83 -13.24
CA GLU A 9 -10.67 -3.39 -14.36
C GLU A 9 -12.16 -3.49 -13.99
N ALA A 10 -12.59 -4.63 -13.42
CA ALA A 10 -13.98 -4.81 -13.00
C ALA A 10 -14.42 -3.81 -11.90
N THR A 11 -13.54 -3.44 -10.97
CA THR A 11 -13.83 -2.38 -9.99
C THR A 11 -13.94 -1.01 -10.65
N ALA A 12 -13.01 -0.69 -11.54
CA ALA A 12 -12.99 0.59 -12.25
C ALA A 12 -14.23 0.78 -13.15
N GLU A 13 -14.68 -0.26 -13.84
CA GLU A 13 -15.87 -0.25 -14.70
C GLU A 13 -17.17 -0.01 -13.91
N ARG A 14 -17.24 -0.53 -12.69
CA ARG A 14 -18.43 -0.37 -11.83
C ARG A 14 -18.52 1.01 -11.17
N ASP A 15 -17.41 1.77 -11.17
CA ASP A 15 -17.32 3.13 -10.64
C ASP A 15 -17.70 3.29 -9.15
N TYR A 16 -17.46 2.24 -8.35
CA TYR A 16 -17.68 2.23 -6.90
C TYR A 16 -16.40 2.46 -6.10
N GLY A 17 -16.58 2.90 -4.85
CA GLY A 17 -15.51 3.13 -3.88
C GLY A 17 -14.73 4.42 -4.13
N LEU A 18 -14.21 4.96 -3.05
CA LEU A 18 -13.38 6.16 -3.05
C LEU A 18 -11.97 5.83 -2.58
N MET A 19 -11.00 6.54 -3.13
CA MET A 19 -9.63 6.57 -2.64
C MET A 19 -9.37 7.98 -2.11
N THR A 20 -9.21 8.10 -0.79
CA THR A 20 -8.87 9.34 -0.12
C THR A 20 -7.42 9.29 0.34
N PHE A 21 -6.60 10.18 -0.21
CA PHE A 21 -5.23 10.40 0.25
C PHE A 21 -5.25 11.47 1.33
N VAL A 22 -4.68 11.19 2.50
CA VAL A 22 -4.58 12.15 3.61
C VAL A 22 -3.12 12.45 3.92
N SER A 23 -2.79 13.72 4.09
CA SER A 23 -1.45 14.19 4.44
C SER A 23 -1.57 15.46 5.24
N GLY A 24 -1.13 15.46 6.51
CA GLY A 24 -1.39 16.65 7.32
C GLY A 24 -2.88 16.88 7.58
N ASP A 25 -3.30 18.11 7.32
CA ASP A 25 -4.71 18.53 7.28
C ASP A 25 -5.25 18.60 5.84
N ASP A 26 -4.40 18.27 4.86
CA ASP A 26 -4.76 18.20 3.44
C ASP A 26 -5.31 16.81 3.09
N HIS A 27 -6.23 16.78 2.14
CA HIS A 27 -6.81 15.54 1.63
C HIS A 27 -7.22 15.67 0.18
N GLN A 28 -7.15 14.54 -0.53
CA GLN A 28 -7.65 14.43 -1.89
C GLN A 28 -8.44 13.14 -2.03
N THR A 29 -9.69 13.27 -2.46
CA THR A 29 -10.57 12.11 -2.72
C THR A 29 -10.84 11.97 -4.21
N ILE A 30 -10.66 10.76 -4.72
CA ILE A 30 -10.98 10.38 -6.09
C ILE A 30 -11.71 9.04 -6.13
N ARG A 31 -12.31 8.70 -7.26
CA ARG A 31 -12.86 7.36 -7.49
C ARG A 31 -11.76 6.40 -7.91
N TRP A 32 -11.98 5.11 -7.67
CA TRP A 32 -11.12 4.06 -8.23
C TRP A 32 -11.05 4.10 -9.76
N SER A 33 -12.13 4.46 -10.45
CA SER A 33 -12.19 4.65 -11.91
C SER A 33 -11.27 5.77 -12.41
N GLN A 34 -11.18 6.88 -11.67
CA GLN A 34 -10.27 7.97 -11.97
C GLN A 34 -8.82 7.54 -11.78
N LEU A 35 -8.51 6.90 -10.65
CA LEU A 35 -7.17 6.34 -10.41
C LEU A 35 -6.78 5.35 -11.52
N HIS A 36 -7.73 4.54 -11.96
CA HIS A 36 -7.53 3.58 -13.03
C HIS A 36 -7.22 4.24 -14.38
N THR A 37 -7.93 5.31 -14.72
CA THR A 37 -7.64 6.09 -15.94
C THR A 37 -6.22 6.65 -15.93
N GLU A 38 -5.76 7.15 -14.78
CA GLU A 38 -4.38 7.61 -14.60
C GLU A 38 -3.38 6.46 -14.66
N ALA A 39 -3.71 5.32 -14.05
CA ALA A 39 -2.88 4.12 -14.09
C ALA A 39 -2.72 3.56 -15.51
N LEU A 40 -3.73 3.66 -16.37
CA LEU A 40 -3.62 3.28 -17.79
C LEU A 40 -2.63 4.17 -18.54
N ALA A 41 -2.64 5.49 -18.29
CA ALA A 41 -1.67 6.42 -18.88
C ALA A 41 -0.24 6.10 -18.41
N VAL A 42 -0.06 5.84 -17.11
CA VAL A 42 1.23 5.44 -16.53
C VAL A 42 1.68 4.07 -17.04
N ALA A 43 0.76 3.11 -17.21
CA ALA A 43 1.05 1.79 -17.75
C ALA A 43 1.55 1.89 -19.20
N ALA A 44 0.93 2.74 -20.02
CA ALA A 44 1.42 3.02 -21.37
C ALA A 44 2.81 3.67 -21.37
N ALA A 45 3.08 4.60 -20.44
CA ALA A 45 4.39 5.22 -20.30
C ALA A 45 5.48 4.20 -19.89
N LEU A 46 5.14 3.21 -19.06
CA LEU A 46 6.01 2.07 -18.74
C LEU A 46 6.23 1.17 -19.96
N GLN A 47 5.17 0.86 -20.72
CA GLN A 47 5.28 0.07 -21.96
C GLN A 47 6.15 0.77 -23.01
N ALA A 48 6.03 2.09 -23.17
CA ALA A 48 6.86 2.89 -24.06
C ALA A 48 8.34 2.87 -23.66
N ARG A 49 8.64 2.65 -22.37
CA ARG A 49 9.99 2.43 -21.83
C ARG A 49 10.46 0.97 -21.92
N GLY A 50 9.68 0.11 -22.58
CA GLY A 50 10.02 -1.27 -22.85
C GLY A 50 9.68 -2.25 -21.74
N VAL A 51 8.81 -1.88 -20.79
CA VAL A 51 8.24 -2.83 -19.83
C VAL A 51 7.31 -3.79 -20.55
N GLN A 52 7.47 -5.09 -20.30
CA GLN A 52 6.70 -6.18 -20.86
C GLN A 52 6.09 -7.06 -19.74
N PRO A 53 5.07 -7.86 -20.04
CA PRO A 53 4.55 -8.83 -19.08
C PRO A 53 5.64 -9.76 -18.56
N GLY A 54 5.70 -9.94 -17.24
CA GLY A 54 6.72 -10.72 -16.55
C GLY A 54 7.99 -9.96 -16.16
N ASP A 55 8.20 -8.73 -16.64
CA ASP A 55 9.30 -7.89 -16.16
C ASP A 55 9.11 -7.54 -14.68
N HIS A 56 10.21 -7.25 -13.99
CA HIS A 56 10.18 -6.79 -12.60
C HIS A 56 10.37 -5.27 -12.53
N VAL A 57 9.34 -4.54 -12.10
CA VAL A 57 9.41 -3.08 -11.93
C VAL A 57 9.50 -2.75 -10.45
N ALA A 58 10.62 -2.13 -10.06
CA ALA A 58 10.82 -1.72 -8.68
C ALA A 58 10.22 -0.34 -8.43
N VAL A 59 9.63 -0.16 -7.24
CA VAL A 59 9.14 1.14 -6.77
C VAL A 59 9.82 1.52 -5.46
N LEU A 60 10.29 2.76 -5.39
CA LEU A 60 10.91 3.34 -4.19
C LEU A 60 10.40 4.76 -3.99
N GLY A 61 9.47 4.96 -3.06
CA GLY A 61 8.91 6.28 -2.80
C GLY A 61 7.99 6.32 -1.60
N PRO A 62 7.64 7.53 -1.11
CA PRO A 62 6.66 7.73 -0.06
C PRO A 62 5.26 7.30 -0.51
N THR A 63 4.39 6.99 0.44
CA THR A 63 2.98 6.70 0.16
C THR A 63 2.27 7.96 -0.34
N THR A 64 2.08 8.04 -1.65
CA THR A 64 1.43 9.14 -2.35
C THR A 64 0.45 8.61 -3.40
N ARG A 65 -0.37 9.49 -3.95
CA ARG A 65 -1.20 9.17 -5.12
C ARG A 65 -0.36 8.65 -6.28
N GLN A 66 0.75 9.32 -6.59
CA GLN A 66 1.64 8.89 -7.69
C GLN A 66 2.16 7.47 -7.45
N LEU A 67 2.59 7.12 -6.23
CA LEU A 67 3.05 5.77 -5.92
C LEU A 67 1.93 4.73 -6.10
N ILE A 68 0.73 4.99 -5.58
CA ILE A 68 -0.39 4.05 -5.66
C ILE A 68 -0.88 3.86 -7.10
N THR A 69 -0.99 4.95 -7.87
CA THR A 69 -1.30 4.90 -9.30
C THR A 69 -0.22 4.12 -10.06
N THR A 70 1.06 4.29 -9.69
CA THR A 70 2.18 3.53 -10.29
C THR A 70 2.11 2.03 -9.96
N ILE A 71 1.77 1.68 -8.71
CA ILE A 71 1.57 0.27 -8.31
C ILE A 71 0.49 -0.38 -9.18
N GLN A 72 -0.65 0.29 -9.36
CA GLN A 72 -1.70 -0.22 -10.23
C GLN A 72 -1.23 -0.33 -11.68
N ALA A 73 -0.55 0.69 -12.21
CA ALA A 73 -0.02 0.71 -13.56
C ALA A 73 0.97 -0.44 -13.84
N ILE A 74 1.84 -0.77 -12.87
CA ILE A 74 2.76 -1.91 -12.99
C ILE A 74 1.98 -3.20 -13.22
N TRP A 75 0.96 -3.48 -12.40
CA TRP A 75 0.12 -4.65 -12.60
C TRP A 75 -0.62 -4.61 -13.94
N LEU A 76 -1.10 -3.44 -14.38
CA LEU A 76 -1.75 -3.29 -15.70
C LEU A 76 -0.81 -3.57 -16.87
N THR A 77 0.51 -3.38 -16.73
CA THR A 77 1.47 -3.81 -17.76
C THR A 77 1.71 -5.32 -17.78
N GLY A 78 1.23 -6.06 -16.78
CA GLY A 78 1.51 -7.48 -16.57
C GLY A 78 2.88 -7.75 -15.95
N ALA A 79 3.56 -6.71 -15.49
CA ALA A 79 4.83 -6.79 -14.78
C ALA A 79 4.61 -7.09 -13.28
N ALA A 80 5.63 -7.67 -12.65
CA ALA A 80 5.63 -7.86 -11.21
C ALA A 80 6.11 -6.60 -10.48
N LEU A 81 5.39 -6.23 -9.42
CA LEU A 81 5.78 -5.16 -8.52
C LEU A 81 6.90 -5.62 -7.59
N VAL A 82 8.03 -4.90 -7.58
CA VAL A 82 9.07 -5.05 -6.57
C VAL A 82 9.01 -3.88 -5.60
N THR A 83 8.58 -4.11 -4.37
CA THR A 83 8.54 -3.05 -3.36
C THR A 83 9.90 -2.83 -2.71
N MET A 84 10.37 -1.57 -2.68
CA MET A 84 11.59 -1.20 -1.96
C MET A 84 11.24 -0.50 -0.63
N PRO A 85 11.81 -0.94 0.50
CA PRO A 85 11.56 -0.29 1.79
C PRO A 85 12.23 1.08 1.84
N LEU A 86 11.55 2.05 2.46
CA LEU A 86 12.11 3.38 2.74
C LEU A 86 13.09 3.34 3.92
N PRO A 87 14.07 4.27 3.98
CA PRO A 87 14.97 4.34 5.12
C PRO A 87 14.20 4.80 6.37
N MET A 88 14.19 3.97 7.41
CA MET A 88 13.55 4.30 8.71
C MET A 88 14.27 5.44 9.45
N ARG A 89 15.56 5.67 9.15
CA ARG A 89 16.38 6.76 9.72
C ARG A 89 17.38 7.25 8.67
N MET A 90 17.50 8.56 8.50
CA MET A 90 18.44 9.18 7.55
C MET A 90 19.93 8.95 7.89
N GLY A 91 20.26 8.61 9.15
CA GLY A 91 21.63 8.39 9.61
C GLY A 91 22.34 7.14 9.04
N ALA A 92 21.69 6.40 8.14
CA ALA A 92 22.23 5.19 7.51
C ALA A 92 22.09 5.23 5.99
N LEU A 93 22.24 6.41 5.37
CA LEU A 93 22.02 6.60 3.94
C LEU A 93 22.88 5.66 3.07
N GLU A 94 24.16 5.51 3.38
CA GLU A 94 25.06 4.58 2.65
C GLU A 94 24.56 3.13 2.73
N GLN A 95 24.13 2.69 3.92
CA GLN A 95 23.58 1.35 4.12
C GLN A 95 22.27 1.18 3.33
N PHE A 96 21.41 2.20 3.34
CA PHE A 96 20.17 2.20 2.55
C PHE A 96 20.45 2.08 1.06
N VAL A 97 21.35 2.90 0.50
CA VAL A 97 21.75 2.84 -0.91
C VAL A 97 22.31 1.47 -1.26
N ALA A 98 23.23 0.94 -0.43
CA ALA A 98 23.81 -0.38 -0.64
C ALA A 98 22.76 -1.50 -0.64
N GLN A 99 21.82 -1.47 0.31
CA GLN A 99 20.73 -2.45 0.37
C GLN A 99 19.76 -2.33 -0.81
N THR A 100 19.42 -1.11 -1.23
CA THR A 100 18.58 -0.87 -2.42
C THR A 100 19.22 -1.46 -3.67
N ARG A 101 20.53 -1.28 -3.87
CA ARG A 101 21.26 -1.93 -4.99
C ARG A 101 21.26 -3.45 -4.91
N VAL A 102 21.41 -4.02 -3.72
CA VAL A 102 21.33 -5.47 -3.55
C VAL A 102 19.95 -5.97 -3.98
N ARG A 103 18.88 -5.28 -3.58
CA ARG A 103 17.51 -5.62 -3.97
C ARG A 103 17.32 -5.52 -5.48
N ILE A 104 17.68 -4.39 -6.09
CA ILE A 104 17.61 -4.18 -7.56
C ILE A 104 18.24 -5.34 -8.34
N ARG A 105 19.46 -5.75 -7.96
CA ARG A 105 20.16 -6.87 -8.61
C ARG A 105 19.50 -8.22 -8.34
N ARG A 106 19.05 -8.46 -7.11
CA ARG A 106 18.41 -9.74 -6.72
C ARG A 106 17.02 -9.92 -7.31
N SER A 107 16.32 -8.83 -7.60
CA SER A 107 15.03 -8.85 -8.25
C SER A 107 15.10 -8.72 -9.76
N ASP A 108 16.28 -8.77 -10.39
CA ASP A 108 16.43 -8.61 -11.85
C ASP A 108 15.60 -7.43 -12.38
N THR A 109 15.70 -6.28 -11.70
CA THR A 109 14.81 -5.15 -11.94
C THR A 109 15.02 -4.59 -13.34
N LYS A 110 13.94 -4.53 -14.11
CA LYS A 110 13.90 -3.96 -15.46
C LYS A 110 14.01 -2.44 -15.43
N ILE A 111 13.21 -1.80 -14.57
CA ILE A 111 13.18 -0.35 -14.33
C ILE A 111 12.94 -0.10 -12.84
N LEU A 112 13.64 0.89 -12.28
CA LEU A 112 13.35 1.45 -10.96
C LEU A 112 12.54 2.75 -11.14
N VAL A 113 11.30 2.75 -10.66
CA VAL A 113 10.51 3.98 -10.48
C VAL A 113 10.78 4.52 -9.08
N ILE A 114 11.25 5.75 -9.00
CA ILE A 114 11.76 6.33 -7.74
C ILE A 114 11.21 7.73 -7.49
N ASP A 115 10.99 8.07 -6.24
CA ASP A 115 10.67 9.44 -5.83
C ASP A 115 11.83 10.41 -6.15
N SER A 116 11.52 11.62 -6.61
CA SER A 116 12.52 12.59 -7.06
C SER A 116 13.51 12.99 -5.95
N ASP A 117 13.05 13.12 -4.71
CA ASP A 117 13.92 13.46 -3.58
C ASP A 117 14.83 12.29 -3.22
N LEU A 118 14.32 11.05 -3.30
CA LEU A 118 15.15 9.85 -3.08
C LEU A 118 16.16 9.62 -4.20
N ALA A 119 15.79 9.92 -5.45
CA ALA A 119 16.67 9.78 -6.61
C ALA A 119 17.93 10.64 -6.48
N ALA A 120 17.82 11.82 -5.86
CA ALA A 120 18.96 12.71 -5.60
C ALA A 120 20.04 12.09 -4.69
N PHE A 121 19.69 11.06 -3.90
CA PHE A 121 20.61 10.38 -2.99
C PHE A 121 21.15 9.05 -3.53
N ILE A 122 20.66 8.57 -4.68
CA ILE A 122 21.09 7.30 -5.28
C ILE A 122 21.74 7.60 -6.63
N GLU A 123 23.06 7.81 -6.61
CA GLU A 123 23.84 7.96 -7.84
C GLU A 123 23.66 6.73 -8.74
N ARG A 124 23.58 6.91 -10.06
CA ARG A 124 23.53 5.76 -10.99
C ARG A 124 24.94 5.24 -11.23
N VAL A 125 25.12 3.93 -11.18
CA VAL A 125 26.40 3.27 -11.53
C VAL A 125 26.20 2.35 -12.72
N GLU A 126 27.30 1.97 -13.37
CA GLU A 126 27.29 1.03 -14.48
C GLU A 126 26.62 -0.30 -14.06
N GLY A 127 25.69 -0.78 -14.90
CA GLY A 127 24.92 -2.00 -14.64
C GLY A 127 23.62 -1.79 -13.85
N ASP A 128 23.33 -0.58 -13.35
CA ASP A 128 21.99 -0.28 -12.83
C ASP A 128 20.95 -0.27 -13.96
N PRO A 129 19.69 -0.67 -13.68
CA PRO A 129 18.61 -0.46 -14.63
C PRO A 129 18.33 1.04 -14.84
N PRO A 130 17.52 1.40 -15.85
CA PRO A 130 16.98 2.74 -15.96
C PRO A 130 16.26 3.15 -14.68
N PHE A 131 16.58 4.35 -14.18
CA PHE A 131 15.83 5.00 -13.11
C PHE A 131 14.92 6.03 -13.79
N VAL A 132 13.66 6.05 -13.38
CA VAL A 132 12.65 7.00 -13.85
C VAL A 132 12.00 7.59 -12.61
N THR A 133 11.95 8.91 -12.51
CA THR A 133 11.27 9.51 -11.36
C THR A 133 9.76 9.38 -11.47
N LEU A 134 9.05 9.43 -10.35
CA LEU A 134 7.58 9.52 -10.36
C LEU A 134 7.12 10.75 -11.16
N ASP A 135 7.81 11.89 -11.07
CA ASP A 135 7.43 13.09 -11.82
C ASP A 135 7.64 12.93 -13.33
N GLU A 136 8.77 12.34 -13.76
CA GLU A 136 9.03 12.02 -15.16
C GLU A 136 7.97 11.07 -15.73
N LEU A 137 7.60 10.05 -14.95
CA LEU A 137 6.62 9.06 -15.37
C LEU A 137 5.21 9.66 -15.54
N PHE A 138 4.87 10.68 -14.76
CA PHE A 138 3.58 11.37 -14.82
C PHE A 138 3.56 12.55 -15.81
N ALA A 139 4.71 13.14 -16.13
CA ALA A 139 4.82 14.18 -17.15
C ALA A 139 4.54 13.64 -18.57
N ASP A 140 4.85 12.37 -18.83
CA ASP A 140 4.70 11.70 -20.12
C ASP A 140 3.25 11.28 -20.47
N GLN A 141 2.24 11.77 -19.73
CA GLN A 141 0.85 11.31 -19.88
C GLN A 141 0.09 11.89 -21.09
N SER A 142 0.67 12.83 -21.84
CA SER A 142 -0.03 13.49 -22.96
C SER A 142 -0.33 12.51 -24.11
N GLY A 143 -1.54 11.94 -24.10
CA GLY A 143 -2.02 10.96 -25.08
C GLY A 143 -1.70 9.50 -24.77
N ALA A 144 -1.01 9.22 -23.65
CA ALA A 144 -0.47 7.89 -23.32
C ALA A 144 -1.56 6.84 -23.05
N ALA A 145 -2.70 7.19 -22.46
CA ALA A 145 -3.75 6.19 -22.18
C ALA A 145 -4.27 5.49 -23.45
N ALA A 146 -4.31 6.20 -24.59
CA ALA A 146 -4.75 5.64 -25.86
C ALA A 146 -3.74 4.66 -26.49
N SER A 147 -2.47 4.71 -26.07
CA SER A 147 -1.41 3.78 -26.52
C SER A 147 -1.20 2.59 -25.60
N TYR A 148 -1.94 2.50 -24.48
CA TYR A 148 -1.91 1.34 -23.61
C TYR A 148 -2.37 0.09 -24.36
N THR A 149 -1.58 -0.98 -24.26
CA THR A 149 -1.94 -2.30 -24.77
C THR A 149 -2.18 -3.26 -23.62
N ARG A 150 -3.43 -3.68 -23.42
CA ARG A 150 -3.79 -4.62 -22.34
C ARG A 150 -3.09 -5.97 -22.54
N PRO A 151 -2.30 -6.46 -21.56
CA PRO A 151 -1.71 -7.79 -21.65
C PRO A 151 -2.77 -8.89 -21.44
N LYS A 152 -2.41 -10.12 -21.81
CA LYS A 152 -3.22 -11.30 -21.48
C LYS A 152 -3.09 -11.58 -19.98
N SER A 153 -4.22 -11.71 -19.30
CA SER A 153 -4.25 -12.10 -17.89
C SER A 153 -3.73 -13.53 -17.74
N ASN A 154 -2.81 -13.73 -16.79
CA ASN A 154 -2.29 -15.05 -16.41
C ASN A 154 -2.20 -15.13 -14.89
N ALA A 155 -2.93 -16.08 -14.30
CA ALA A 155 -3.00 -16.24 -12.85
C ALA A 155 -1.67 -16.74 -12.26
N ASP A 156 -0.89 -17.50 -13.03
CA ASP A 156 0.41 -18.05 -12.63
C ASP A 156 1.55 -17.03 -12.73
N SER A 157 1.34 -15.92 -13.46
CA SER A 157 2.35 -14.87 -13.59
C SER A 157 2.60 -14.19 -12.24
N LEU A 158 3.84 -13.78 -12.04
CA LEU A 158 4.27 -13.08 -10.84
C LEU A 158 3.60 -11.70 -10.75
N ALA A 159 2.94 -11.41 -9.62
CA ALA A 159 2.31 -10.12 -9.36
C ALA A 159 3.16 -9.25 -8.43
N VAL A 160 3.81 -9.87 -7.44
CA VAL A 160 4.62 -9.18 -6.44
C VAL A 160 5.89 -9.99 -6.15
N LEU A 161 7.03 -9.30 -6.10
CA LEU A 161 8.27 -9.79 -5.52
C LEU A 161 8.59 -8.92 -4.31
N GLN A 162 8.44 -9.49 -3.11
CA GLN A 162 8.61 -8.75 -1.87
C GLN A 162 9.81 -9.26 -1.08
N PHE A 163 10.70 -8.36 -0.67
CA PHE A 163 11.84 -8.73 0.16
C PHE A 163 11.44 -8.81 1.63
N THR A 164 11.75 -9.94 2.26
CA THR A 164 11.56 -10.09 3.70
C THR A 164 12.66 -9.37 4.48
N SER A 165 12.31 -8.87 5.67
CA SER A 165 13.24 -8.26 6.64
C SER A 165 14.17 -9.28 7.32
N GLY A 166 14.23 -10.52 6.81
CA GLY A 166 14.86 -11.66 7.45
C GLY A 166 16.25 -11.38 8.01
N SER A 167 16.56 -11.99 9.15
CA SER A 167 17.78 -11.84 9.95
C SER A 167 19.08 -12.30 9.28
N THR A 168 19.05 -12.63 8.00
CA THR A 168 20.24 -12.98 7.19
C THR A 168 20.77 -11.74 6.48
N SER A 169 22.09 -11.64 6.29
CA SER A 169 22.74 -10.52 5.59
C SER A 169 22.27 -10.33 4.14
N GLU A 170 21.57 -11.31 3.57
CA GLU A 170 21.01 -11.25 2.21
C GLU A 170 19.47 -11.27 2.24
N PRO A 171 18.80 -10.29 1.61
CA PRO A 171 17.33 -10.24 1.55
C PRO A 171 16.79 -11.31 0.60
N LYS A 172 15.77 -12.07 1.05
CA LYS A 172 15.09 -13.09 0.24
C LYS A 172 13.82 -12.51 -0.38
N GLY A 173 13.72 -12.58 -1.71
CA GLY A 173 12.53 -12.19 -2.46
C GLY A 173 11.47 -13.29 -2.43
N VAL A 174 10.34 -13.01 -1.82
CA VAL A 174 9.15 -13.87 -1.86
C VAL A 174 8.40 -13.57 -3.15
N MET A 175 8.22 -14.60 -3.98
CA MET A 175 7.54 -14.51 -5.26
C MET A 175 6.06 -14.87 -5.09
N LEU A 176 5.16 -13.94 -5.37
CA LEU A 176 3.72 -14.10 -5.21
C LEU A 176 3.03 -13.95 -6.57
N SER A 177 2.43 -15.03 -7.05
CA SER A 177 1.62 -15.02 -8.28
C SER A 177 0.32 -14.24 -8.09
N HIS A 178 -0.31 -13.84 -9.19
CA HIS A 178 -1.66 -13.25 -9.15
C HIS A 178 -2.66 -14.17 -8.43
N GLU A 179 -2.62 -15.48 -8.70
CA GLU A 179 -3.47 -16.46 -8.03
C GLU A 179 -3.25 -16.46 -6.51
N ALA A 180 -1.99 -16.50 -6.06
CA ALA A 180 -1.66 -16.53 -4.64
C ALA A 180 -2.19 -15.28 -3.92
N ILE A 181 -1.99 -14.10 -4.51
CA ILE A 181 -2.53 -12.85 -3.99
C ILE A 181 -4.07 -12.92 -3.96
N CYS A 182 -4.72 -13.21 -5.09
CA CYS A 182 -6.17 -13.26 -5.17
C CYS A 182 -6.81 -14.23 -4.16
N ASN A 183 -6.22 -15.40 -3.96
CA ASN A 183 -6.69 -16.37 -2.97
C ASN A 183 -6.55 -15.83 -1.54
N ASN A 184 -5.45 -15.12 -1.23
CA ASN A 184 -5.28 -14.46 0.06
C ASN A 184 -6.32 -13.34 0.27
N LEU A 185 -6.58 -12.51 -0.75
CA LEU A 185 -7.60 -11.46 -0.70
C LEU A 185 -8.99 -12.04 -0.42
N ASP A 186 -9.37 -13.12 -1.13
CA ASP A 186 -10.69 -13.77 -0.95
C ASP A 186 -10.83 -14.38 0.46
N GLY A 187 -9.75 -14.99 0.96
CA GLY A 187 -9.69 -15.53 2.32
C GLY A 187 -9.83 -14.44 3.39
N ALA A 188 -9.04 -13.37 3.28
CA ALA A 188 -9.07 -12.23 4.21
C ALA A 188 -10.42 -11.52 4.19
N TRP A 189 -10.96 -11.25 2.99
CA TRP A 189 -12.27 -10.65 2.78
C TRP A 189 -13.38 -11.44 3.49
N LYS A 190 -13.39 -12.76 3.28
CA LYS A 190 -14.37 -13.66 3.91
C LYS A 190 -14.21 -13.72 5.43
N ALA A 191 -12.97 -13.82 5.92
CA ALA A 191 -12.70 -13.93 7.35
C ALA A 191 -13.07 -12.66 8.13
N ALA A 192 -12.79 -11.48 7.57
CA ALA A 192 -13.15 -10.20 8.17
C ALA A 192 -14.60 -9.77 7.82
N ALA A 193 -15.34 -10.57 7.05
CA ALA A 193 -16.70 -10.30 6.59
C ALA A 193 -16.85 -8.90 5.97
N ILE A 194 -15.82 -8.46 5.24
CA ILE A 194 -15.76 -7.12 4.61
C ILE A 194 -16.83 -7.09 3.50
N THR A 195 -17.39 -5.91 3.25
CA THR A 195 -18.38 -5.63 2.20
C THR A 195 -17.96 -4.40 1.39
N GLN A 196 -18.62 -4.13 0.27
CA GLN A 196 -18.26 -2.98 -0.58
C GLN A 196 -18.54 -1.63 0.10
N ASP A 197 -19.40 -1.62 1.13
CA ASP A 197 -19.77 -0.43 1.89
C ASP A 197 -18.73 -0.06 2.98
N GLU A 198 -17.66 -0.84 3.10
CA GLU A 198 -16.63 -0.63 4.12
C GLU A 198 -15.76 0.59 3.79
N VAL A 199 -15.32 1.29 4.83
CA VAL A 199 -14.33 2.37 4.78
C VAL A 199 -13.08 1.88 5.49
N ILE A 200 -12.11 1.42 4.71
CA ILE A 200 -10.82 0.97 5.21
C ILE A 200 -9.93 2.18 5.44
N VAL A 201 -9.33 2.30 6.62
CA VAL A 201 -8.38 3.37 6.95
C VAL A 201 -7.00 2.77 7.19
N SER A 202 -5.98 3.26 6.49
CA SER A 202 -4.63 2.73 6.52
C SER A 202 -3.59 3.85 6.57
N TRP A 203 -2.52 3.60 7.30
CA TRP A 203 -1.25 4.34 7.21
C TRP A 203 -0.08 3.40 7.00
N LEU A 204 -0.35 2.11 6.83
CA LEU A 204 0.68 1.09 6.76
C LEU A 204 1.53 1.27 5.50
N PRO A 205 2.84 1.02 5.60
CA PRO A 205 3.73 1.15 4.47
C PRO A 205 3.36 0.18 3.35
N LEU A 206 3.33 0.67 2.13
CA LEU A 206 3.05 -0.14 0.93
C LEU A 206 4.23 -1.05 0.51
N TYR A 207 5.36 -0.98 1.21
CA TYR A 207 6.45 -1.94 1.09
C TYR A 207 6.34 -3.12 2.07
N HIS A 208 5.30 -3.13 2.91
CA HIS A 208 4.93 -4.24 3.79
C HIS A 208 3.65 -4.91 3.27
N ASP A 209 3.55 -6.23 3.40
CA ASP A 209 2.43 -7.02 2.85
C ASP A 209 1.06 -6.63 3.44
N MET A 210 0.96 -6.42 4.75
CA MET A 210 -0.24 -5.94 5.43
C MET A 210 -0.75 -4.61 4.85
N GLY A 211 0.16 -3.69 4.47
CA GLY A 211 -0.20 -2.46 3.79
C GLY A 211 -0.56 -2.67 2.32
N LEU A 212 0.30 -3.35 1.56
CA LEU A 212 0.14 -3.58 0.13
C LEU A 212 -1.01 -4.54 -0.20
N VAL A 213 -0.89 -5.79 0.25
CA VAL A 213 -1.83 -6.86 -0.06
C VAL A 213 -3.10 -6.68 0.78
N GLY A 214 -2.96 -6.49 2.09
CA GLY A 214 -4.08 -6.43 3.02
C GLY A 214 -4.96 -5.18 2.89
N LEU A 215 -4.35 -3.98 2.92
CA LEU A 215 -5.13 -2.74 3.03
C LEU A 215 -5.24 -1.94 1.73
N LEU A 216 -4.32 -2.07 0.78
CA LEU A 216 -4.43 -1.40 -0.53
C LEU A 216 -5.14 -2.28 -1.57
N THR A 217 -4.72 -3.54 -1.70
CA THR A 217 -5.18 -4.40 -2.79
C THR A 217 -6.63 -4.87 -2.60
N ILE A 218 -7.09 -5.12 -1.36
CA ILE A 218 -8.49 -5.47 -1.07
C ILE A 218 -9.45 -4.37 -1.57
N PRO A 219 -9.35 -3.09 -1.14
CA PRO A 219 -10.22 -2.03 -1.65
C PRO A 219 -10.13 -1.83 -3.16
N MET A 220 -8.92 -1.87 -3.73
CA MET A 220 -8.71 -1.67 -5.16
C MET A 220 -9.37 -2.75 -6.02
N THR A 221 -9.44 -3.99 -5.53
CA THR A 221 -9.96 -5.14 -6.29
C THR A 221 -11.41 -5.47 -6.02
N ILE A 222 -12.01 -4.88 -4.97
CA ILE A 222 -13.39 -5.15 -4.56
C ILE A 222 -14.27 -3.90 -4.65
N GLY A 223 -13.68 -2.71 -4.61
CA GLY A 223 -14.37 -1.43 -4.76
C GLY A 223 -14.92 -0.84 -3.47
N CYS A 224 -14.37 -1.21 -2.30
CA CYS A 224 -14.67 -0.48 -1.07
C CYS A 224 -13.81 0.80 -0.95
N THR A 225 -14.16 1.67 0.00
CA THR A 225 -13.46 2.94 0.19
C THR A 225 -12.14 2.71 0.95
N LEU A 226 -11.07 3.38 0.52
CA LEU A 226 -9.79 3.42 1.21
C LEU A 226 -9.40 4.86 1.55
N VAL A 227 -9.15 5.12 2.82
CA VAL A 227 -8.47 6.33 3.31
C VAL A 227 -7.03 5.95 3.63
N GLN A 228 -6.09 6.51 2.90
CA GLN A 228 -4.67 6.18 3.00
C GLN A 228 -3.85 7.41 3.42
N GLY A 229 -3.26 7.33 4.60
CA GLY A 229 -2.20 8.23 5.05
C GLY A 229 -0.83 7.61 4.84
N ALA A 230 0.22 8.39 5.08
CA ALA A 230 1.58 7.90 5.04
C ALA A 230 2.07 7.45 6.44
N PRO A 231 2.98 6.47 6.53
CA PRO A 231 3.47 5.98 7.83
C PRO A 231 4.06 7.08 8.73
N GLN A 232 4.74 8.06 8.13
CA GLN A 232 5.33 9.18 8.84
C GLN A 232 4.30 10.08 9.53
N ASP A 233 3.09 10.21 8.98
CA ASP A 233 2.03 11.03 9.59
C ASP A 233 1.52 10.38 10.88
N PHE A 234 1.35 9.06 10.87
CA PHE A 234 1.01 8.31 12.09
C PHE A 234 2.13 8.39 13.13
N LEU A 235 3.39 8.17 12.71
CA LEU A 235 4.53 8.20 13.63
C LEU A 235 4.73 9.59 14.26
N ALA A 236 4.50 10.66 13.49
CA ALA A 236 4.58 12.03 13.98
C ALA A 236 3.46 12.37 14.97
N ARG A 237 2.21 11.95 14.69
CA ARG A 237 1.05 12.20 15.56
C ARG A 237 0.10 10.99 15.55
N PRO A 238 0.24 10.03 16.47
CA PRO A 238 -0.57 8.81 16.48
C PRO A 238 -2.09 9.01 16.57
N LEU A 239 -2.54 10.15 17.13
CA LEU A 239 -3.97 10.50 17.16
C LEU A 239 -4.57 10.66 15.76
N ARG A 240 -3.76 11.02 14.75
CA ARG A 240 -4.23 11.21 13.36
C ARG A 240 -4.92 10.00 12.78
N TRP A 241 -4.44 8.81 13.12
CA TRP A 241 -5.09 7.58 12.70
C TRP A 241 -6.57 7.52 13.14
N LEU A 242 -6.84 7.94 14.37
CA LEU A 242 -8.19 7.96 14.92
C LEU A 242 -9.03 9.14 14.42
N GLN A 243 -8.38 10.28 14.16
CA GLN A 243 -9.02 11.44 13.52
C GLN A 243 -9.51 11.07 12.12
N TRP A 244 -8.69 10.38 11.31
CA TRP A 244 -9.12 9.91 9.99
C TRP A 244 -10.25 8.88 10.10
N ILE A 245 -10.16 7.93 11.02
CA ILE A 245 -11.26 6.98 11.26
C ILE A 245 -12.55 7.72 11.59
N SER A 246 -12.51 8.68 12.51
CA SER A 246 -13.70 9.43 12.91
C SER A 246 -14.23 10.31 11.78
N GLN A 247 -13.35 11.02 11.08
CA GLN A 247 -13.74 11.95 10.00
C GLN A 247 -14.39 11.24 8.82
N TYR A 248 -13.89 10.07 8.45
CA TYR A 248 -14.32 9.35 7.25
C TYR A 248 -15.26 8.18 7.56
N GLY A 249 -15.64 7.97 8.82
CA GLY A 249 -16.53 6.88 9.22
C GLY A 249 -15.88 5.50 9.01
N GLY A 250 -14.61 5.36 9.37
CA GLY A 250 -13.85 4.13 9.23
C GLY A 250 -14.56 2.92 9.86
N THR A 251 -14.47 1.79 9.18
CA THR A 251 -15.08 0.52 9.61
C THR A 251 -14.05 -0.59 9.80
N GLY A 252 -12.91 -0.51 9.09
CA GLY A 252 -11.81 -1.47 9.18
C GLY A 252 -10.44 -0.82 9.11
N THR A 253 -9.49 -1.34 9.87
CA THR A 253 -8.09 -0.90 9.84
C THR A 253 -7.15 -2.01 10.33
N ALA A 254 -5.85 -1.82 10.15
CA ALA A 254 -4.84 -2.72 10.70
C ALA A 254 -3.62 -1.97 11.22
N GLY A 255 -2.91 -2.62 12.14
CA GLY A 255 -1.65 -2.13 12.65
C GLY A 255 -0.82 -3.24 13.32
N PRO A 256 0.50 -3.05 13.43
CA PRO A 256 1.33 -3.82 14.36
C PRO A 256 1.00 -3.47 15.81
N ASN A 257 1.31 -4.38 16.73
CA ASN A 257 0.94 -4.24 18.14
C ASN A 257 1.36 -2.90 18.77
N PHE A 258 2.55 -2.38 18.44
CA PHE A 258 3.04 -1.10 18.95
C PHE A 258 2.14 0.09 18.57
N SER A 259 1.45 0.04 17.44
CA SER A 259 0.62 1.15 16.97
C SER A 259 -0.57 1.36 17.89
N TYR A 260 -1.14 0.28 18.42
CA TYR A 260 -2.21 0.29 19.41
C TYR A 260 -1.75 0.90 20.73
N SER A 261 -0.52 0.60 21.18
CA SER A 261 0.04 1.25 22.38
C SER A 261 0.14 2.77 22.21
N LEU A 262 0.63 3.23 21.05
CA LEU A 262 0.77 4.65 20.73
C LEU A 262 -0.59 5.34 20.61
N ALA A 263 -1.54 4.72 19.91
CA ALA A 263 -2.90 5.24 19.75
C ALA A 263 -3.64 5.32 21.09
N ALA A 264 -3.52 4.29 21.95
CA ALA A 264 -4.11 4.30 23.29
C ALA A 264 -3.57 5.45 24.15
N ARG A 265 -2.25 5.71 24.09
CA ARG A 265 -1.63 6.85 24.77
C ARG A 265 -2.13 8.19 24.23
N ALA A 266 -2.31 8.31 22.92
CA ALA A 266 -2.84 9.51 22.30
C ALA A 266 -4.30 9.76 22.72
N MET A 267 -5.15 8.73 22.67
CA MET A 267 -6.55 8.81 23.11
C MET A 267 -6.68 9.24 24.57
N ARG A 268 -5.84 8.75 25.48
CA ARG A 268 -5.89 9.15 26.90
C ARG A 268 -5.55 10.61 27.16
N ARG A 269 -4.82 11.26 26.24
CA ARG A 269 -4.30 12.63 26.39
C ARG A 269 -5.09 13.67 25.60
N THR A 270 -5.88 13.25 24.62
CA THR A 270 -6.62 14.18 23.79
C THR A 270 -7.84 14.73 24.52
N GLU A 271 -8.19 15.97 24.21
CA GLU A 271 -9.47 16.60 24.56
C GLU A 271 -10.43 16.64 23.35
N GLU A 272 -9.96 16.19 22.18
CA GLU A 272 -10.76 16.12 20.96
C GLU A 272 -11.85 15.05 21.09
N GLU A 273 -13.06 15.38 20.65
CA GLU A 273 -14.16 14.43 20.49
C GLU A 273 -13.93 13.62 19.20
N LEU A 274 -14.00 12.29 19.32
CA LEU A 274 -13.86 11.34 18.23
C LEU A 274 -15.07 10.41 18.22
N ASP A 275 -15.48 9.99 17.03
CA ASP A 275 -16.46 8.93 16.83
C ASP A 275 -15.79 7.71 16.21
N LEU A 276 -15.63 6.65 17.01
CA LEU A 276 -15.07 5.37 16.60
C LEU A 276 -16.13 4.25 16.63
N SER A 277 -17.42 4.61 16.76
CA SER A 277 -18.51 3.65 16.94
C SER A 277 -18.80 2.77 15.72
N ASN A 278 -18.41 3.23 14.52
CA ASN A 278 -18.54 2.49 13.27
C ASN A 278 -17.50 1.39 13.09
N MET A 279 -16.45 1.38 13.91
CA MET A 279 -15.34 0.45 13.73
C MET A 279 -15.73 -0.99 14.06
N ARG A 280 -15.49 -1.87 13.10
CA ARG A 280 -15.86 -3.29 13.14
C ARG A 280 -14.65 -4.22 13.11
N VAL A 281 -13.54 -3.79 12.51
CA VAL A 281 -12.31 -4.57 12.43
C VAL A 281 -11.09 -3.72 12.82
N TRP A 282 -10.39 -4.16 13.85
CA TRP A 282 -9.07 -3.68 14.25
C TRP A 282 -8.07 -4.83 14.15
N LEU A 283 -7.41 -4.96 13.00
CA LEU A 283 -6.47 -6.05 12.78
C LEU A 283 -5.12 -5.79 13.45
N ASN A 284 -4.75 -6.63 14.42
CA ASN A 284 -3.45 -6.57 15.11
C ASN A 284 -2.58 -7.76 14.68
N GLY A 285 -1.45 -7.50 14.01
CA GLY A 285 -0.58 -8.53 13.42
C GLY A 285 0.82 -8.01 13.06
N ALA A 286 1.55 -8.72 12.19
CA ALA A 286 2.93 -8.42 11.76
C ALA A 286 4.02 -8.49 12.86
N GLU A 287 3.66 -8.55 14.13
CA GLU A 287 4.55 -8.78 15.27
C GLU A 287 3.79 -9.53 16.40
N PRO A 288 4.45 -9.97 17.48
CA PRO A 288 3.76 -10.60 18.61
C PRO A 288 2.63 -9.71 19.14
N VAL A 289 1.41 -10.25 19.15
CA VAL A 289 0.22 -9.57 19.70
C VAL A 289 0.25 -9.67 21.22
N ASP A 290 0.32 -8.51 21.89
CA ASP A 290 0.20 -8.43 23.34
C ASP A 290 -1.28 -8.18 23.72
N PRO A 291 -1.94 -9.15 24.38
CA PRO A 291 -3.33 -9.00 24.78
C PRO A 291 -3.59 -7.82 25.73
N GLU A 292 -2.62 -7.45 26.57
CA GLU A 292 -2.79 -6.34 27.52
C GLU A 292 -2.75 -5.00 26.80
N THR A 293 -1.78 -4.81 25.90
CA THR A 293 -1.73 -3.67 24.99
C THR A 293 -3.06 -3.49 24.26
N PHE A 294 -3.59 -4.56 23.67
CA PHE A 294 -4.78 -4.44 22.85
C PHE A 294 -6.04 -4.16 23.69
N ARG A 295 -6.17 -4.76 24.88
CA ARG A 295 -7.25 -4.43 25.84
C ARG A 295 -7.15 -2.98 26.32
N SER A 296 -5.94 -2.49 26.61
CA SER A 296 -5.71 -1.09 27.01
C SER A 296 -6.11 -0.09 25.93
N PHE A 297 -5.92 -0.45 24.66
CA PHE A 297 -6.39 0.34 23.52
C PHE A 297 -7.92 0.45 23.50
N PHE A 298 -8.65 -0.66 23.62
CA PHE A 298 -10.11 -0.62 23.67
C PHE A 298 -10.65 0.17 24.87
N ALA A 299 -10.07 0.00 26.05
CA ALA A 299 -10.44 0.76 27.24
C ALA A 299 -10.20 2.28 27.07
N ALA A 300 -9.11 2.67 26.40
CA ALA A 300 -8.83 4.08 26.12
C ALA A 300 -9.79 4.71 25.11
N GLY A 301 -10.34 3.90 24.17
CA GLY A 301 -11.29 4.35 23.16
C GLY A 301 -12.77 4.22 23.54
N GLU A 302 -13.09 3.63 24.69
CA GLU A 302 -14.48 3.38 25.11
C GLU A 302 -15.32 4.68 25.12
N ARG A 303 -14.73 5.79 25.59
CA ARG A 303 -15.39 7.11 25.59
C ARG A 303 -15.71 7.65 24.19
N PHE A 304 -15.07 7.11 23.16
CA PHE A 304 -15.27 7.47 21.75
C PHE A 304 -16.14 6.43 21.00
N GLY A 305 -16.81 5.53 21.73
CA GLY A 305 -17.69 4.51 21.14
C GLY A 305 -16.98 3.25 20.64
N LEU A 306 -15.67 3.11 20.90
CA LEU A 306 -14.89 1.97 20.44
C LEU A 306 -15.32 0.67 21.14
N SER A 307 -15.63 -0.38 20.38
CA SER A 307 -16.06 -1.68 20.91
C SER A 307 -14.96 -2.75 20.84
N PRO A 308 -14.67 -3.49 21.94
CA PRO A 308 -13.73 -4.62 21.92
C PRO A 308 -14.18 -5.78 21.03
N LYS A 309 -15.44 -5.81 20.58
CA LYS A 309 -15.93 -6.80 19.61
C LYS A 309 -15.24 -6.70 18.25
N GLY A 310 -14.64 -5.55 17.93
CA GLY A 310 -13.88 -5.36 16.69
C GLY A 310 -12.42 -5.85 16.78
N ALA A 311 -11.98 -6.40 17.90
CA ALA A 311 -10.63 -6.93 18.05
C ALA A 311 -10.37 -8.09 17.07
N PHE A 312 -9.34 -7.98 16.23
CA PHE A 312 -9.03 -8.98 15.21
C PHE A 312 -7.52 -9.33 15.23
N PRO A 313 -7.04 -10.20 16.14
CA PRO A 313 -5.67 -10.70 16.08
C PRO A 313 -5.44 -11.55 14.82
N ALA A 314 -4.34 -11.32 14.11
CA ALA A 314 -4.01 -12.04 12.89
C ALA A 314 -2.51 -12.37 12.81
N PHE A 315 -2.19 -13.41 12.04
CA PHE A 315 -0.83 -13.86 11.76
C PHE A 315 -0.70 -14.16 10.26
N GLY A 316 0.44 -13.82 9.68
CA GLY A 316 0.77 -13.95 8.26
C GLY A 316 2.25 -13.76 8.01
#